data_AF-A0A3C0CJK3-F1
#
_entry.id   AF-A0A3C0CJK3-F1
#
_cell.length_a   1.000
_cell.length_b   1.000
_cell.length_c   1.000
_cell.angle_alpha   90.00
_cell.angle_beta   90.00
_cell.angle_gamma   90.00
#
_symmetry.space_group_name_H-M   'P 1'
#
loop_
_entity.id
_entity.type
_entity.pdbx_description
1 polymer ?
#
loop_
_entity_poly.entity_id
_entity_poly.type
_entity_poly.pdbx_seq_one_letter_code
_entity_poly.pdbx_strand_id
1 'polypeptide(L)' 'MAEFMDGLKRTRYCGTLRGADAGKEVTVCGWAQRQRDLGGLIFIDLRDRTGIVQLAFDE' A
#
# COMPACT_ATOMS: atom_id res chain seq x y z
N MET A 1 -0.23 -4.89 -19.22
CA MET A 1 -0.55 -4.61 -17.79
C MET A 1 0.18 -5.57 -16.84
N ALA A 2 0.19 -6.89 -17.10
CA ALA A 2 0.97 -7.87 -16.32
C ALA A 2 2.51 -7.71 -16.45
N GLU A 3 2.98 -7.09 -17.54
CA GLU A 3 4.41 -6.90 -17.82
C GLU A 3 5.11 -5.94 -16.85
N PHE A 4 4.38 -5.06 -16.16
CA PHE A 4 4.94 -4.17 -15.13
C PHE A 4 5.02 -4.80 -13.73
N MET A 5 4.54 -6.03 -13.58
CA MET A 5 4.51 -6.72 -12.28
C MET A 5 5.65 -7.73 -12.13
N ASP A 6 6.57 -7.80 -13.09
CA ASP A 6 7.69 -8.73 -13.03
C ASP A 6 8.60 -8.38 -11.83
N GLY A 7 8.80 -9.36 -10.94
CA GLY A 7 9.49 -9.16 -9.66
C GLY A 7 8.65 -8.58 -8.50
N LEU A 8 7.44 -8.05 -8.73
CA LEU A 8 6.58 -7.54 -7.65
C LEU A 8 5.83 -8.68 -6.94
N LYS A 9 6.48 -9.29 -5.95
CA LYS A 9 5.85 -10.31 -5.09
C LYS A 9 5.37 -9.68 -3.79
N ARG A 10 4.09 -9.86 -3.46
CA ARG A 10 3.53 -9.45 -2.17
C ARG A 10 4.32 -10.06 -1.01
N THR A 11 4.87 -9.22 -0.14
CA THR A 11 5.57 -9.64 1.09
C THR A 11 4.68 -9.54 2.33
N ARG A 12 3.68 -8.64 2.32
CA ARG A 12 2.73 -8.46 3.43
C ARG A 12 1.30 -8.24 2.96
N TYR A 13 0.37 -8.60 3.83
CA TYR A 13 -1.05 -8.28 3.67
C TYR A 13 -1.37 -6.94 4.35
N CYS A 14 -2.30 -6.17 3.77
CA CYS A 14 -2.62 -4.81 4.19
C CYS A 14 -3.00 -4.73 5.68
N GLY A 15 -3.85 -5.63 6.16
CA GLY A 15 -4.30 -5.67 7.56
C GLY A 15 -3.27 -6.22 8.56
N THR A 16 -2.09 -6.65 8.11
CA THR A 16 -1.08 -7.30 8.98
C THR A 16 0.05 -6.38 9.42
N LEU A 17 0.19 -5.19 8.85
CA LEU A 17 1.26 -4.25 9.21
C LEU A 17 1.04 -3.68 10.62
N ARG A 18 2.12 -3.57 11.39
CA ARG A 18 2.12 -3.05 12.77
C ARG A 18 3.31 -2.12 12.98
N GLY A 19 3.36 -1.42 14.13
CA GLY A 19 4.48 -0.53 14.46
C GLY A 19 5.85 -1.21 14.45
N ALA A 20 5.92 -2.52 14.75
CA ALA A 20 7.15 -3.32 14.68
C ALA A 20 7.69 -3.54 13.25
N ASP A 21 6.96 -3.10 12.22
CA ASP A 21 7.38 -3.16 10.81
C ASP A 21 7.93 -1.83 10.29
N ALA A 22 7.97 -0.79 11.13
CA ALA A 22 8.56 0.49 10.76
C ALA A 22 10.01 0.32 10.27
N GLY A 23 10.34 0.98 9.16
CA GLY A 23 11.66 0.93 8.53
C GLY A 23 11.92 -0.28 7.63
N LYS A 24 10.99 -1.23 7.52
CA LYS A 24 11.12 -2.37 6.59
C LYS A 24 10.56 -2.02 5.22
N GLU A 25 11.26 -2.44 4.17
CA GLU A 25 10.72 -2.44 2.81
C GLU A 25 9.68 -3.57 2.67
N VAL A 26 8.48 -3.23 2.21
CA VAL A 26 7.38 -4.17 2.04
C VAL A 26 6.63 -3.94 0.73
N THR A 27 6.13 -5.01 0.14
CA THR A 27 5.27 -4.98 -1.04
C THR A 27 3.88 -5.45 -0.63
N VAL A 28 2.90 -4.56 -0.76
CA VAL A 28 1.47 -4.84 -0.52
C VAL A 28 0.71 -4.80 -1.84
N CYS A 29 -0.36 -5.58 -1.94
CA CYS A 29 -1.22 -5.61 -3.12
C CYS A 29 -2.68 -5.65 -2.70
N GLY A 30 -3.52 -4.87 -3.38
CA GLY A 30 -4.94 -4.75 -3.09
C GLY A 30 -5.62 -3.79 -4.06
N TRP A 31 -6.81 -3.34 -3.67
CA TRP A 31 -7.61 -2.38 -4.44
C TRP A 31 -7.62 -1.03 -3.73
N ALA A 32 -7.45 0.05 -4.50
CA ALA A 32 -7.59 1.41 -3.98
C ALA A 32 -9.05 1.64 -3.57
N GLN A 33 -9.31 1.69 -2.26
CA GLN A 33 -10.64 1.92 -1.72
C GLN A 33 -10.99 3.40 -1.72
N ARG A 34 -10.02 4.26 -1.38
CA ARG A 34 -10.20 5.71 -1.33
C ARG A 34 -8.88 6.40 -1.64
N GLN A 35 -8.95 7.45 -2.44
CA GLN A 35 -7.85 8.40 -2.64
C GLN A 35 -8.21 9.72 -1.94
N ARG A 36 -7.23 10.34 -1.30
CA ARG A 36 -7.34 11.67 -0.69
C ARG A 36 -6.17 12.51 -1.15
N ASP A 37 -6.47 13.70 -1.64
CA ASP A 37 -5.48 14.69 -2.04
C ASP A 37 -5.51 15.84 -1.01
N LEU A 38 -4.36 16.13 -0.42
CA LEU A 38 -4.17 17.20 0.56
C LEU A 38 -3.11 18.20 0.09
N GLY A 39 -3.07 18.50 -1.22
CA GLY A 39 -2.26 19.59 -1.78
C GLY A 39 -0.76 19.28 -1.75
N GLY A 40 -0.34 18.34 -2.59
CA GLY A 40 1.06 17.87 -2.67
C GLY A 40 1.35 16.58 -1.90
N LEU A 41 0.35 16.08 -1.16
CA LEU A 41 0.41 14.80 -0.47
C LEU A 41 -0.81 13.98 -0.84
N ILE A 42 -0.57 12.83 -1.48
CA ILE A 42 -1.62 11.90 -1.89
C ILE A 42 -1.65 10.75 -0.90
N PHE A 43 -2.83 10.45 -0.38
CA PHE A 43 -3.08 9.25 0.41
C PHE A 43 -3.96 8.27 -0.36
N ILE A 44 -3.58 6.99 -0.35
CA ILE A 44 -4.41 5.91 -0.88
C ILE A 44 -4.68 4.90 0.23
N ASP A 45 -5.96 4.71 0.56
CA ASP A 45 -6.40 3.61 1.41
C ASP A 45 -6.48 2.35 0.54
N LEU A 46 -5.48 1.47 0.66
CA LEU A 46 -5.39 0.21 -0.07
C LEU A 46 -6.06 -0.91 0.75
N ARG A 47 -7.07 -1.57 0.18
CA ARG A 47 -7.79 -2.68 0.81
C ARG A 47 -7.40 -4.02 0.19
N ASP A 48 -7.18 -5.00 1.05
CA ASP A 48 -7.24 -6.42 0.69
C ASP A 48 -8.21 -7.18 1.61
N ARG A 49 -8.27 -8.52 1.49
CA ARG A 49 -9.15 -9.37 2.31
C ARG A 49 -8.87 -9.30 3.82
N THR A 50 -7.71 -8.80 4.24
CA THR A 50 -7.26 -8.79 5.63
C THR A 50 -7.49 -7.44 6.30
N GLY A 51 -7.68 -6.37 5.54
CA GLY A 51 -7.89 -5.03 6.08
C GLY A 51 -7.45 -3.93 5.12
N ILE A 52 -7.23 -2.74 5.68
CA ILE A 52 -6.84 -1.53 4.97
C ILE A 52 -5.45 -1.11 5.45
N VAL A 53 -4.61 -0.68 4.53
CA VAL A 53 -3.36 0.06 4.81
C VAL A 53 -3.43 1.42 4.12
N GLN A 54 -2.94 2.46 4.79
CA GLN A 54 -2.80 3.78 4.19
C GLN A 54 -1.42 3.89 3.53
N LEU A 55 -1.41 4.20 2.24
CA LEU A 55 -0.22 4.63 1.50
C LEU A 55 -0.19 6.15 1.49
N ALA A 56 1.00 6.73 1.64
CA ALA A 56 1.24 8.16 1.48
C ALA A 56 2.27 8.34 0.36
N PHE A 57 2.01 9.29 -0.53
CA PHE A 57 2.87 9.65 -1.64
C PHE A 57 3.11 11.15 -1.57
N ASP A 58 4.35 11.52 -1.28
CA ASP A 58 4.89 12.87 -1.40
C ASP A 58 5.72 13.00 -2.69
N GLU A 59 6.16 14.23 -2.99
CA GLU A 59 7.04 14.56 -4.13
C GLU A 59 8.50 14.20 -3.90
#